data_AF-A0A0F9KL80-F1
#
_entry.id   AF-A0A0F9KL80-F1
#
_cell.length_a   1.000
_cell.length_b   1.000
_cell.length_c   1.000
_cell.angle_alpha   90.00
_cell.angle_beta   90.00
_cell.angle_gamma   90.00
#
_symmetry.space_group_name_H-M   'P 1'
#
loop_
_entity.id
_entity.type
_entity.pdbx_description
1 polymer ?
#
loop_
_entity_poly.entity_id
_entity_poly.type
_entity_poly.pdbx_seq_one_letter_code
_entity_poly.pdbx_strand_id
1 'polypeptide(L)'
;GLKVIFDRSQIYVPVGKTGRLKASGKIEVQDTAKGARGTIHYGKGGEPPWAVFVHEDLEAIHDPPTRAKFLQSAAEETEAEVEQAVMEVMEGAANG
;
A
#
# COMPACT_ATOMS: atom_id res chain seq x y z
N GLY A 1 9.79 4.57 3.44
CA GLY A 1 8.50 4.50 2.74
C GLY A 1 7.77 3.18 2.92
N LEU A 2 8.34 2.04 2.51
CA LEU A 2 7.61 0.77 2.37
C LEU A 2 6.81 0.31 3.61
N LYS A 3 7.34 0.46 4.83
CA LYS A 3 6.58 0.11 6.04
C LYS A 3 5.33 0.96 6.22
N VAL A 4 5.42 2.27 5.99
CA VAL A 4 4.28 3.20 6.09
C VAL A 4 3.20 2.84 5.06
N ILE A 5 3.62 2.63 3.80
CA ILE A 5 2.72 2.18 2.73
C ILE A 5 2.06 0.86 3.11
N PHE A 6 2.83 -0.09 3.66
CA PHE A 6 2.31 -1.39 4.08
C PHE A 6 1.28 -1.25 5.20
N ASP A 7 1.61 -0.54 6.28
CA ASP A 7 0.72 -0.33 7.43
C ASP A 7 -0.60 0.34 6.99
N ARG A 8 -0.52 1.30 6.07
CA ARG A 8 -1.70 1.96 5.50
C ARG A 8 -2.50 1.03 4.59
N SER A 9 -1.82 0.29 3.72
CA SER A 9 -2.48 -0.70 2.86
C SER A 9 -3.22 -1.77 3.67
N GLN A 10 -2.75 -2.08 4.88
CA GLN A 10 -3.42 -2.98 5.82
C GLN A 10 -4.73 -2.41 6.36
N ILE A 11 -4.92 -1.09 6.43
CA ILE A 11 -6.20 -0.49 6.80
C ILE A 11 -7.19 -0.60 5.64
N TYR A 12 -6.70 -0.40 4.41
CA TYR A 12 -7.53 -0.30 3.21
C TYR A 12 -7.83 -1.64 2.54
N VAL A 13 -7.02 -2.66 2.79
CA VAL A 13 -7.19 -3.98 2.16
C VAL A 13 -8.54 -4.58 2.57
N PRO A 14 -9.34 -5.03 1.58
CA PRO A 14 -10.60 -5.71 1.87
C PRO A 14 -10.37 -6.96 2.72
N VAL A 15 -11.09 -7.06 3.83
CA VAL A 15 -11.02 -8.24 4.72
C VAL A 15 -11.78 -9.41 4.09
N GLY A 16 -12.91 -9.12 3.45
CA GLY A 16 -13.86 -10.15 2.99
C GLY A 16 -14.30 -11.06 4.15
N LYS A 17 -14.94 -12.19 3.84
CA LYS A 17 -15.41 -13.13 4.87
C LYS A 17 -14.30 -13.87 5.61
N THR A 18 -13.12 -13.98 5.01
CA THR A 18 -12.05 -14.89 5.50
C THR A 18 -10.81 -14.16 5.98
N GLY A 19 -10.66 -12.86 5.72
CA GLY A 19 -9.44 -12.10 6.07
C GLY A 19 -8.18 -12.55 5.32
N ARG A 20 -8.27 -13.54 4.41
CA ARG A 20 -7.11 -14.21 3.81
C ARG A 20 -6.24 -13.27 3.00
N LEU A 21 -6.85 -12.32 2.28
CA LEU A 21 -6.07 -11.35 1.52
C LEU A 21 -5.28 -10.44 2.45
N LYS A 22 -5.92 -9.84 3.45
CA LYS A 22 -5.25 -9.03 4.47
C LYS A 22 -4.08 -9.76 5.12
N ALA A 23 -4.31 -11.03 5.50
CA ALA A 23 -3.30 -11.90 6.11
C ALA A 23 -2.15 -12.28 5.16
N SER A 24 -2.37 -12.25 3.85
CA SER A 24 -1.33 -12.53 2.84
C SER A 24 -0.36 -11.38 2.60
N GLY A 25 -0.66 -10.18 3.12
CA GLY A 25 0.15 -8.99 2.95
C GLY A 25 1.57 -9.17 3.49
N LYS A 26 2.59 -8.93 2.66
CA LYS A 26 3.99 -9.08 3.06
C LYS A 26 4.89 -8.07 2.35
N ILE A 27 5.91 -7.59 3.07
CA ILE A 27 7.06 -6.89 2.50
C ILE A 27 8.17 -7.92 2.23
N GLU A 28 8.65 -7.97 0.99
CA GLU A 28 9.84 -8.72 0.62
C GLU A 28 10.93 -7.76 0.18
N VAL A 29 12.15 -7.97 0.66
CA VAL A 29 13.33 -7.20 0.27
C VAL A 29 14.32 -8.17 -0.37
N GLN A 30 14.79 -7.80 -1.55
CA GLN A 30 15.77 -8.56 -2.30
C GLN A 30 16.93 -7.65 -2.67
N ASP A 31 18.15 -8.10 -2.41
CA ASP A 31 19.35 -7.44 -2.92
C ASP A 31 19.48 -7.68 -4.42
N THR A 32 19.70 -6.60 -5.17
CA THR A 32 19.93 -6.65 -6.61
C THR A 32 21.27 -5.98 -6.93
N ALA A 33 21.79 -6.21 -8.14
CA ALA A 33 23.02 -5.54 -8.59
C ALA A 33 22.93 -4.00 -8.59
N LYS A 34 21.73 -3.43 -8.50
CA LYS A 34 21.47 -1.97 -8.47
C LYS A 34 21.11 -1.45 -7.06
N GLY A 35 21.23 -2.30 -6.04
CA GLY A 35 20.80 -2.00 -4.66
C GLY A 35 19.60 -2.84 -4.23
N ALA A 36 19.05 -2.53 -3.05
CA ALA A 36 17.91 -3.25 -2.50
C ALA A 36 16.61 -2.91 -3.25
N ARG A 37 15.86 -3.93 -3.65
CA ARG A 37 14.48 -3.81 -4.15
C ARG A 37 13.53 -4.32 -3.07
N GLY A 38 12.69 -3.43 -2.56
CA GLY A 38 11.58 -3.81 -1.69
C GLY A 38 10.27 -3.90 -2.48
N THR A 39 9.48 -4.92 -2.20
CA THR A 39 8.19 -5.15 -2.85
C THR A 39 7.13 -5.49 -1.81
N ILE A 40 5.94 -4.92 -1.95
CA ILE A 40 4.76 -5.26 -1.14
C ILE A 40 3.89 -6.17 -1.99
N HIS A 41 3.53 -7.33 -1.44
CA HIS A 41 2.70 -8.31 -2.12
C HIS A 41 1.47 -8.66 -1.29
N TYR A 42 0.39 -8.94 -2.00
CA TYR A 42 -0.84 -9.55 -1.51
C TYR A 42 -1.21 -10.65 -2.48
N GLY A 43 -1.80 -11.75 -2.01
CA GLY A 43 -2.28 -12.79 -2.93
C GLY A 43 -1.16 -13.59 -3.62
N LYS A 44 0.08 -13.55 -3.14
CA LYS A 44 1.24 -14.10 -3.86
C LYS A 44 1.03 -15.59 -4.19
N GLY A 45 1.22 -15.95 -5.47
CA GLY A 45 0.95 -17.30 -5.97
C GLY A 45 -0.52 -17.57 -6.31
N GLY A 46 -1.37 -16.53 -6.38
CA GLY A 46 -2.79 -16.67 -6.68
C GLY A 46 -3.65 -17.04 -5.47
N GLU A 47 -3.16 -16.83 -4.25
CA GLU A 47 -3.84 -17.21 -3.02
C GLU A 47 -4.09 -16.00 -2.11
N PRO A 48 -5.35 -15.57 -1.91
CA PRO A 48 -6.57 -16.23 -2.42
C PRO A 48 -6.83 -15.98 -3.92
N PRO A 49 -7.50 -16.89 -4.65
CA PRO A 49 -7.79 -16.73 -6.10
C PRO A 49 -8.56 -15.46 -6.45
N TRP A 50 -9.34 -14.95 -5.50
CA TRP A 50 -10.11 -13.72 -5.64
C TRP A 50 -9.30 -12.43 -5.38
N ALA A 51 -8.02 -12.54 -5.05
CA ALA A 51 -7.15 -11.40 -4.77
C ALA A 51 -7.12 -10.40 -5.94
N VAL A 52 -7.07 -10.88 -7.18
CA VAL A 52 -7.04 -10.02 -8.38
C VAL A 52 -8.33 -9.19 -8.48
N PHE A 53 -9.49 -9.83 -8.30
CA PHE A 53 -10.78 -9.16 -8.38
C PHE A 53 -10.87 -8.01 -7.38
N VAL A 54 -10.50 -8.21 -6.12
CA VAL A 54 -10.59 -7.13 -5.11
C VAL A 54 -9.51 -6.05 -5.24
N HIS A 55 -8.46 -6.26 -6.06
CA HIS A 55 -7.50 -5.21 -6.38
C HIS A 55 -8.01 -4.26 -7.47
N GLU A 56 -8.75 -4.77 -8.45
CA GLU A 56 -9.05 -4.06 -9.70
C GLU A 56 -10.54 -3.83 -9.95
N ASP A 57 -11.43 -4.54 -9.26
CA ASP A 57 -12.88 -4.38 -9.36
C ASP A 57 -13.31 -3.10 -8.62
N LEU A 58 -13.50 -2.03 -9.40
CA LEU A 58 -13.99 -0.74 -8.93
C LEU A 58 -15.51 -0.75 -8.66
N GLU A 59 -16.23 -1.78 -9.11
CA GLU A 59 -17.68 -1.90 -8.92
C GLU A 59 -18.02 -2.70 -7.64
N ALA A 60 -17.04 -3.39 -7.06
CA ALA A 60 -17.22 -4.08 -5.79
C ALA A 60 -17.52 -3.10 -4.64
N ILE A 61 -18.58 -3.40 -3.87
CA ILE A 61 -18.94 -2.64 -2.67
C ILE A 61 -17.98 -3.00 -1.54
N HIS A 62 -17.32 -1.98 -1.01
CA HIS A 62 -16.36 -2.10 0.09
C HIS A 62 -16.89 -1.41 1.34
N ASP A 63 -16.77 -2.07 2.49
CA ASP A 63 -17.08 -1.45 3.78
C ASP A 63 -15.98 -0.43 4.11
N PRO A 64 -16.31 0.81 4.51
CA PRO A 64 -15.30 1.76 5.00
C PRO A 64 -14.48 1.15 6.16
N PRO A 65 -13.15 1.33 6.22
CA PRO A 65 -12.28 2.13 5.33
C PRO A 65 -11.66 1.34 4.18
N THR A 66 -12.14 0.13 3.89
CA THR A 66 -11.60 -0.71 2.82
C THR A 66 -11.99 -0.18 1.45
N ARG A 67 -11.18 -0.48 0.42
CA ARG A 67 -11.42 0.02 -0.94
C ARG A 67 -10.71 -0.81 -1.99
N ALA A 68 -11.21 -0.76 -3.22
CA ALA A 68 -10.47 -1.20 -4.40
C ALA A 68 -9.17 -0.40 -4.52
N LYS A 69 -8.17 -0.96 -5.22
CA LYS A 69 -6.85 -0.33 -5.40
C LYS A 69 -6.17 0.12 -4.09
N PHE A 70 -6.47 -0.57 -2.98
CA PHE A 70 -5.97 -0.23 -1.63
C PHE A 70 -4.46 0.00 -1.54
N LEU A 71 -3.66 -0.79 -2.26
CA LEU A 71 -2.19 -0.65 -2.26
C LEU A 71 -1.73 0.58 -3.02
N GLN A 72 -2.39 0.91 -4.14
CA GLN A 72 -2.13 2.12 -4.91
C GLN A 72 -2.49 3.36 -4.07
N SER A 73 -3.69 3.40 -3.48
CA SER A 73 -4.08 4.52 -2.60
C SER A 73 -3.13 4.69 -1.42
N ALA A 74 -2.70 3.59 -0.79
CA ALA A 74 -1.73 3.67 0.29
C ALA A 74 -0.37 4.26 -0.17
N ALA A 75 0.07 3.95 -1.38
CA ALA A 75 1.31 4.47 -1.95
C ALA A 75 1.17 5.96 -2.31
N GLU A 76 0.12 6.34 -3.05
CA GLU A 76 -0.14 7.72 -3.48
C GLU A 76 -0.31 8.66 -2.29
N GLU A 77 -1.10 8.27 -1.28
CA GLU A 77 -1.28 9.08 -0.07
C GLU A 77 0.03 9.21 0.72
N THR A 78 0.88 8.18 0.73
CA THR A 78 2.20 8.26 1.41
C THR A 78 3.16 9.16 0.65
N GLU A 79 3.13 9.13 -0.69
CA GLU A 79 3.95 10.01 -1.54
C GLU A 79 3.58 11.48 -1.34
N ALA A 80 2.28 11.79 -1.37
CA ALA A 80 1.79 13.15 -1.14
C ALA A 80 2.19 13.70 0.25
N GLU A 81 2.10 12.88 1.31
CA GLU A 81 2.54 13.28 2.65
C GLU A 81 4.05 13.54 2.74
N VAL A 82 4.86 12.71 2.06
CA VAL A 82 6.31 12.92 2.02
C VAL A 82 6.65 14.19 1.24
N GLU A 83 5.99 14.44 0.12
CA GLU A 83 6.19 15.65 -0.68
C GLU A 83 5.83 16.91 0.13
N GLN A 84 4.68 16.90 0.81
CA GLN A 84 4.25 17.99 1.67
C GLN A 84 5.26 18.26 2.80
N ALA A 85 5.72 17.20 3.49
CA ALA A 85 6.70 17.35 4.57
C ALA A 85 8.03 17.94 4.08
N VAL A 86 8.47 17.60 2.87
CA VAL A 86 9.67 18.18 2.25
C VAL A 86 9.47 19.67 1.96
N MET A 87 8.32 20.06 1.40
CA MET A 87 8.02 21.47 1.14
C MET A 87 8.01 22.30 2.42
N GLU A 88 7.37 21.81 3.49
CA GLU A 88 7.31 22.51 4.79
C GLU A 88 8.71 22.73 5.40
N VAL A 89 9.62 21.75 5.28
CA VAL A 89 11.01 21.89 5.75
C VAL A 89 11.78 22.92 4.92
N MET A 90 11.60 22.93 3.60
CA MET A 90 12.27 23.88 2.71
C MET A 90 11.80 25.32 2.96
N GLU A 91 10.51 25.52 3.19
CA GLU A 91 9.94 26.84 3.54
C GLU A 91 10.38 27.29 4.94
N GLY A 92 10.44 26.39 5.91
CA GLY A 92 10.96 26.69 7.25
C GLY A 92 12.44 27.09 7.22
N ALA A 93 13.26 26.44 6.39
CA ALA A 93 14.68 26.76 6.21
C ALA A 93 14.93 28.07 5.44
N ALA A 94 13.99 28.51 4.60
CA ALA A 94 14.08 29.78 3.89
C ALA A 94 13.70 31.00 4.77
N ASN A 95 12.98 30.75 5.87
CA ASN A 95 12.44 31.78 6.77
C ASN A 95 13.16 31.88 8.13
N GLY A 96 14.24 31.12 8.35
CA GLY A 96 15.05 31.12 9.58
C GLY A 96 16.49 31.55 9.33
#